data_AF-A0A416SXH9-F1
#
_entry.id   AF-A0A416SXH9-F1
#
_cell.length_a   1.000
_cell.length_b   1.000
_cell.length_c   1.000
_cell.angle_alpha   90.00
_cell.angle_beta   90.00
_cell.angle_gamma   90.00
#
_symmetry.space_group_name_H-M   'P 1'
#
loop_
_entity.id
_entity.type
_entity.pdbx_description
1 polymer ?
#
loop_
_entity_poly.entity_id
_entity_poly.type
_entity_poly.pdbx_seq_one_letter_code
_entity_poly.pdbx_strand_id
1 'polypeptide(L)' 'MAKKHKKTPEEKAAVAIQKKQQRRARRKKETSDNLAKEEILQDDRFFFIAGYTSGDAPYGVTWEEMGLKPWEDLEENN' A
#
# COMPACT_ATOMS: atom_id res chain seq x y z
N MET A 1 31.04 -16.98 31.86
CA MET A 1 31.36 -16.00 30.80
C MET A 1 30.97 -16.61 29.45
N ALA A 2 29.95 -16.09 28.76
CA ALA A 2 29.52 -16.67 27.48
C ALA A 2 30.46 -16.22 26.35
N LYS A 3 31.25 -17.14 25.78
CA LYS A 3 32.05 -16.89 24.58
C LYS A 3 31.12 -16.55 23.41
N LYS A 4 31.06 -15.27 23.02
CA LYS A 4 30.35 -14.84 21.81
C LYS A 4 31.02 -15.48 20.60
N HIS A 5 30.33 -16.42 19.97
CA HIS A 5 30.77 -17.03 18.71
C HIS A 5 30.76 -15.96 17.62
N LYS A 6 31.94 -15.62 17.07
CA LYS A 6 32.05 -14.79 15.87
C LYS A 6 31.58 -15.64 14.68
N LYS A 7 30.44 -15.27 14.09
CA LYS A 7 29.97 -15.90 12.83
C LYS A 7 31.06 -15.87 11.78
N THR A 8 31.29 -17.00 11.13
CA THR A 8 32.23 -17.14 10.01
C THR A 8 31.79 -16.28 8.83
N PRO A 9 32.72 -15.85 7.95
CA PRO A 9 32.39 -15.00 6.80
C PRO A 9 31.35 -15.63 5.86
N GLU A 10 31.32 -16.96 5.72
CA GLU A 10 30.26 -17.67 4.96
C GLU A 10 28.89 -17.50 5.58
N GLU A 11 28.77 -17.60 6.91
CA GLU A 11 27.50 -17.46 7.61
C GLU A 11 26.97 -16.02 7.50
N LYS A 12 27.86 -15.02 7.47
CA LYS A 12 27.48 -13.63 7.19
C LYS A 12 27.01 -13.42 5.75
N ALA A 13 27.67 -14.07 4.78
CA ALA A 13 27.27 -14.00 3.38
C ALA A 13 25.89 -14.63 3.16
N ALA A 14 25.63 -15.80 3.76
CA ALA A 14 24.33 -16.47 3.68
C ALA A 14 23.19 -15.59 4.25
N VAL A 15 23.42 -14.95 5.41
CA VAL A 15 22.45 -14.03 6.02
C VAL A 15 22.21 -12.79 5.15
N ALA A 16 23.24 -12.27 4.48
CA ALA A 16 23.10 -11.13 3.57
C ALA A 16 22.25 -11.47 2.35
N ILE A 17 22.44 -12.66 1.77
CA ILE A 17 21.64 -13.16 0.64
C ILE A 17 20.17 -13.32 1.07
N GLN A 18 19.92 -13.94 2.22
CA GLN A 18 18.57 -14.15 2.75
C GLN A 18 17.84 -12.82 3.00
N LYS A 19 18.50 -11.84 3.64
CA LYS A 19 17.93 -10.49 3.85
C LYS A 19 17.64 -9.78 2.52
N LYS A 20 18.50 -9.93 1.51
CA LYS A 20 18.29 -9.34 0.18
C LYS A 20 17.05 -9.93 -0.49
N GLN A 21 16.85 -11.25 -0.39
CA GLN A 21 15.65 -11.92 -0.90
C GLN A 21 14.38 -11.45 -0.18
N GLN A 22 14.39 -11.38 1.16
CA GLN A 22 13.26 -10.83 1.93
C GLN A 22 12.92 -9.39 1.54
N ARG A 23 13.92 -8.52 1.38
CA ARG A 23 13.70 -7.12 0.94
C ARG A 23 13.08 -7.06 -0.46
N ARG A 24 13.47 -7.95 -1.38
CA ARG A 24 12.87 -8.02 -2.72
C ARG A 24 11.41 -8.48 -2.66
N ALA A 25 11.11 -9.51 -1.88
CA ALA A 25 9.74 -10.01 -1.70
C ALA A 25 8.83 -8.93 -1.09
N ARG A 26 9.32 -8.23 -0.06
CA ARG A 26 8.59 -7.13 0.58
C ARG A 26 8.32 -5.97 -0.39
N ARG A 27 9.31 -5.56 -1.17
CA ARG A 27 9.12 -4.52 -2.21
C ARG A 27 8.08 -4.94 -3.25
N LYS A 28 8.11 -6.18 -3.73
CA LYS A 28 7.12 -6.66 -4.70
C LYS A 28 5.69 -6.62 -4.14
N LYS A 29 5.53 -6.97 -2.85
CA LYS A 29 4.24 -6.87 -2.16
C LYS A 29 3.81 -5.41 -2.01
N GLU A 30 4.69 -4.54 -1.51
CA GLU A 30 4.41 -3.10 -1.38
C GLU A 30 4.03 -2.47 -2.73
N THR A 31 4.69 -2.83 -3.84
CA THR A 31 4.33 -2.31 -5.17
C THR A 31 2.95 -2.80 -5.62
N SER A 32 2.62 -4.08 -5.39
CA SER A 32 1.30 -4.63 -5.70
C SER A 32 0.20 -3.99 -4.86
N ASP A 33 0.45 -3.81 -3.56
CA ASP A 33 -0.50 -3.19 -2.63
C ASP A 33 -0.70 -1.70 -2.97
N ASN A 34 0.34 -1.00 -3.43
CA ASN A 34 0.19 0.38 -3.90
C ASN A 34 -0.53 0.45 -5.24
N LEU A 35 -0.29 -0.48 -6.18
CA LEU A 35 -1.01 -0.53 -7.46
C LEU A 35 -2.51 -0.77 -7.24
N ALA A 36 -2.88 -1.68 -6.34
CA ALA A 36 -4.27 -1.91 -5.97
C ALA A 36 -4.91 -0.67 -5.32
N LYS A 37 -4.16 0.07 -4.49
CA LYS A 37 -4.65 1.34 -3.91
C LYS A 37 -4.87 2.41 -4.97
N GLU A 38 -3.97 2.54 -5.95
CA GLU A 38 -4.16 3.49 -7.05
C GLU A 38 -5.34 3.09 -7.94
N GLU A 39 -5.49 1.82 -8.27
CA GLU A 39 -6.63 1.32 -9.07
C GLU A 39 -7.96 1.66 -8.40
N ILE A 40 -8.04 1.54 -7.07
CA ILE A 40 -9.28 1.83 -6.37
C ILE A 40 -9.44 3.33 -6.07
N LEU A 41 -8.36 4.10 -5.92
CA LEU A 41 -8.46 5.57 -5.90
C LEU A 41 -8.94 6.12 -7.26
N GLN A 42 -8.77 5.36 -8.34
CA GLN A 42 -9.33 5.63 -9.67
C GLN A 42 -10.70 4.96 -9.90
N ASP A 43 -11.32 4.38 -8.86
CA ASP A 43 -12.64 3.76 -8.98
C ASP A 43 -13.73 4.83 -9.10
N ASP A 44 -14.24 5.03 -10.32
CA ASP A 44 -15.27 6.01 -10.68
C ASP A 44 -16.58 5.89 -9.89
N ARG A 45 -16.78 4.81 -9.11
CA ARG A 45 -17.95 4.63 -8.25
C ARG A 45 -17.94 5.55 -7.03
N PHE A 46 -16.76 5.92 -6.54
CA PHE A 46 -16.61 6.79 -5.37
C PHE A 46 -16.16 8.17 -5.80
N PHE A 47 -16.70 9.20 -5.17
CA PHE A 47 -16.23 10.57 -5.34
C PHE A 47 -14.87 10.77 -4.68
N PHE A 48 -14.68 10.17 -3.49
CA PHE A 48 -13.41 10.24 -2.77
C PHE A 48 -13.25 9.05 -1.81
N ILE A 49 -12.08 8.41 -1.81
CA ILE A 49 -11.73 7.36 -0.84
C ILE A 49 -10.62 7.88 0.07
N ALA A 50 -10.92 8.10 1.35
CA ALA A 50 -9.95 8.61 2.32
C ALA A 50 -9.03 7.49 2.88
N GLY A 51 -9.40 6.23 2.68
CA GLY A 51 -8.56 5.09 3.04
C GLY A 51 -9.32 3.77 3.13
N TYR A 52 -8.63 2.73 3.60
CA TYR A 52 -9.18 1.39 3.82
C TYR A 52 -9.25 1.07 5.31
N THR A 53 -10.38 0.51 5.74
CA THR A 53 -10.47 -0.09 7.06
C THR A 53 -9.65 -1.39 7.10
N SER A 54 -9.34 -1.91 8.29
CA SER A 54 -8.62 -3.19 8.42
C SER A 54 -9.41 -4.40 7.87
N GLY A 55 -10.68 -4.22 7.52
CA GLY A 55 -11.56 -5.21 6.90
C GLY A 55 -11.68 -5.06 5.38
N ASP A 56 -10.81 -4.28 4.74
CA ASP A 56 -10.79 -4.04 3.29
C ASP A 56 -12.05 -3.33 2.75
N ALA A 57 -12.90 -2.80 3.64
CA ALA A 57 -13.98 -1.92 3.25
C ALA A 57 -13.43 -0.51 3.01
N PRO A 58 -13.75 0.11 1.86
CA PRO A 58 -13.34 1.48 1.57
C PRO A 58 -14.05 2.44 2.53
N TYR A 59 -13.29 3.34 3.12
CA TYR A 59 -13.80 4.51 3.84
C TYR A 59 -13.80 5.67 2.84
N GLY A 60 -14.92 5.86 2.16
CA GLY A 60 -15.08 6.84 1.09
C GLY A 60 -16.50 7.36 0.98
N VAL A 61 -16.67 8.44 0.22
CA VAL A 61 -17.96 9.06 -0.09
C VAL A 61 -18.30 8.77 -1.55
N THR A 62 -19.52 8.31 -1.77
CA THR A 62 -20.04 8.07 -3.13
C THR A 62 -20.54 9.37 -3.77
N TRP A 63 -20.67 9.38 -5.10
CA TRP A 63 -21.29 10.50 -5.81
C TRP A 63 -22.72 10.78 -5.32
N GLU A 64 -23.50 9.72 -5.04
CA GLU A 64 -24.87 9.81 -4.53
C GLU A 64 -24.95 10.49 -3.15
N GLU A 65 -24.02 10.18 -2.24
CA GLU A 65 -23.96 10.80 -0.92
C GLU A 65 -23.59 12.29 -0.97
N MET A 66 -22.78 12.71 -1.94
CA MET A 66 -22.49 14.13 -2.19
C MET A 66 -23.67 14.86 -2.87
N GLY A 67 -24.72 14.14 -3.29
CA GLY A 67 -25.82 14.70 -4.05
C GLY A 67 -25.40 15.21 -5.44
N LEU A 68 -24.23 14.78 -5.91
CA LEU A 68 -23.65 15.16 -7.20
C LEU A 68 -23.91 14.02 -8.18
N LYS A 69 -24.23 14.36 -9.43
CA LYS A 69 -24.12 13.36 -10.49
C LYS A 69 -22.64 13.04 -10.69
N PRO A 70 -22.29 11.78 -11.01
CA PRO A 70 -20.99 11.49 -11.60
C PRO A 70 -20.78 12.51 -12.73
N TRP A 71 -19.59 13.09 -12.84
CA TRP A 71 -19.23 14.10 -13.85
C TRP A 71 -19.86 15.50 -13.71
N GLU A 72 -20.58 15.84 -12.62
CA GLU A 72 -20.86 17.25 -12.32
C GLU A 72 -19.56 17.93 -11.87
N ASP A 73 -18.99 18.76 -12.75
CA ASP A 73 -17.84 19.59 -12.43
C ASP A 73 -18.18 20.42 -11.18
N LEU A 74 -17.31 20.36 -10.17
CA LEU A 74 -17.33 21.28 -9.05
C LEU A 74 -17.05 22.67 -9.62
N GLU A 75 -18.08 23.38 -10.09
CA GLU A 75 -17.93 24.79 -10.44
C GLU A 75 -17.43 25.50 -9.19
N GLU A 76 -16.15 25.86 -9.25
CA GLU A 76 -15.43 26.59 -8.22
C GLU A 76 -16.04 28.01 -8.19
N ASN A 77 -17.12 28.15 -7.41
CA ASN A 77 -17.75 29.43 -7.18
C ASN A 77 -16.81 30.29 -6.31
N ASN A 78 -15.93 31.01 -7.01
CA ASN A 78 -15.00 32.03 -6.51
C ASN A 78 -15.74 33.17 -5.81
#